data_AF-A0A7Y7M2C3-F1
#
_entry.id   AF-A0A7Y7M2C3-F1
#
_cell.length_a   1.000
_cell.length_b   1.000
_cell.length_c   1.000
_cell.angle_alpha   90.00
_cell.angle_beta   90.00
_cell.angle_gamma   90.00
#
_symmetry.space_group_name_H-M   'P 1'
#
loop_
_entity.id
_entity.type
_entity.pdbx_description
1 polymer ?
#
loop_
_entity_poly.entity_id
_entity_poly.type
_entity_poly.pdbx_seq_one_letter_code
_entity_poly.pdbx_strand_id
1 'polypeptide(L)'
;MESIVEPRTESGKTELFPGFDLWNEVTHRLVDYHGYDLEAVVRLVNERYEISTLTVRQRPGGDAITGIGLRGIKPAAIVRNTMIANAGLVLWPRFAFGLLTPAEAAAAKAAGPTMESLQAVARIYRSADAVQEPPTKAVQNIFELPARTAGAWIAKAKAEGLIPRESAATDDAHEPSRERAYSGFDDGPALSDPGHDRTGRDDA
;
A
#
# COMPACT_ATOMS: atom_id res chain seq x y z
N MET A 1 -0.37 16.67 12.47
CA MET A 1 -0.61 15.81 11.29
C MET A 1 -2.10 15.77 10.98
N GLU A 2 -2.51 16.46 9.93
CA GLU A 2 -3.86 16.39 9.37
C GLU A 2 -3.87 15.37 8.21
N SER A 3 -4.96 14.62 8.05
CA SER A 3 -5.11 13.53 7.08
C SER A 3 -6.42 13.71 6.35
N ILE A 4 -6.35 13.85 5.03
CA ILE A 4 -7.48 14.08 4.14
C ILE A 4 -7.48 12.97 3.10
N VAL A 5 -8.60 12.30 2.95
CA VAL A 5 -8.74 11.12 2.08
C VAL A 5 -9.89 11.39 1.11
N GLU A 6 -9.55 11.51 -0.16
CA GLU A 6 -10.46 11.87 -1.24
C GLU A 6 -10.58 10.69 -2.22
N PRO A 7 -11.71 9.97 -2.22
CA PRO A 7 -11.97 8.94 -3.20
C PRO A 7 -12.04 9.48 -4.63
N ARG A 8 -11.49 8.74 -5.59
CA ARG A 8 -11.69 9.00 -7.01
C ARG A 8 -12.90 8.22 -7.51
N THR A 9 -14.05 8.87 -7.51
CA THR A 9 -15.35 8.23 -7.74
C THR A 9 -15.45 7.43 -9.04
N GLU A 10 -14.75 7.89 -10.08
CA GLU A 10 -14.65 7.28 -11.40
C GLU A 10 -13.93 5.92 -11.40
N SER A 11 -13.14 5.60 -10.36
CA SER A 11 -12.45 4.32 -10.23
C SER A 11 -13.36 3.16 -9.80
N GLY A 12 -14.56 3.47 -9.32
CA GLY A 12 -15.48 2.47 -8.76
C GLY A 12 -15.03 1.93 -7.40
N LYS A 13 -15.71 0.87 -6.95
CA LYS A 13 -15.44 0.18 -5.70
C LYS A 13 -15.26 -1.32 -5.92
N THR A 14 -14.54 -1.96 -5.01
CA THR A 14 -14.46 -3.42 -4.90
C THR A 14 -14.87 -3.83 -3.50
N GLU A 15 -15.75 -4.84 -3.42
CA GLU A 15 -16.13 -5.45 -2.15
C GLU A 15 -15.02 -6.40 -1.69
N LEU A 16 -14.34 -6.05 -0.59
CA LEU A 16 -13.26 -6.87 -0.03
C LEU A 16 -13.81 -8.05 0.77
N PHE A 17 -15.01 -7.96 1.31
CA PHE A 17 -15.76 -9.05 1.94
C PHE A 17 -17.20 -8.56 2.17
N PRO A 18 -18.17 -9.45 2.41
CA PRO A 18 -19.59 -9.07 2.48
C PRO A 18 -19.84 -7.82 3.34
N GLY A 19 -20.32 -6.76 2.70
CA GLY A 19 -20.64 -5.47 3.33
C GLY A 19 -19.46 -4.52 3.55
N PHE A 20 -18.31 -4.77 2.92
CA PHE A 20 -17.11 -3.94 3.06
C PHE A 20 -16.54 -3.54 1.70
N ASP A 21 -17.05 -2.42 1.19
CA ASP A 21 -16.60 -1.84 -0.06
C ASP A 21 -15.45 -0.87 0.14
N LEU A 22 -14.48 -0.94 -0.76
CA LEU A 22 -13.33 -0.07 -0.81
C LEU A 22 -13.29 0.66 -2.14
N TRP A 23 -13.05 1.97 -2.13
CA TRP A 23 -12.76 2.71 -3.36
C TRP A 23 -11.47 2.18 -4.01
N ASN A 24 -11.50 2.00 -5.33
CA ASN A 24 -10.41 1.42 -6.11
C ASN A 24 -9.23 2.39 -6.26
N GLU A 25 -9.48 3.70 -6.21
CA GLU A 25 -8.43 4.71 -6.20
C GLU A 25 -8.79 5.85 -5.24
N VAL A 26 -7.80 6.28 -4.45
CA VAL A 26 -7.95 7.30 -3.41
C VAL A 26 -6.73 8.21 -3.40
N THR A 27 -6.95 9.51 -3.34
CA THR A 27 -5.90 10.48 -3.04
C THR A 27 -5.86 10.71 -1.53
N HIS A 28 -4.72 10.42 -0.90
CA HIS A 28 -4.50 10.65 0.52
C HIS A 28 -3.48 11.78 0.72
N ARG A 29 -3.92 12.91 1.25
CA ARG A 29 -3.06 14.03 1.65
C ARG A 29 -2.75 13.95 3.14
N LEU A 30 -1.47 14.03 3.48
CA LEU A 30 -0.97 14.08 4.85
C LEU A 30 -0.21 15.39 5.03
N VAL A 31 -0.76 16.26 5.87
CA VAL A 31 -0.17 17.57 6.17
C VAL A 31 0.67 17.45 7.42
N ASP A 32 1.90 17.97 7.36
CA ASP A 32 2.87 17.90 8.46
C ASP A 32 3.16 16.46 8.92
N TYR A 33 3.47 15.59 7.94
CA TYR A 33 3.93 14.23 8.17
C TYR A 33 5.45 14.23 8.25
N HIS A 34 5.98 14.13 9.47
CA HIS A 34 7.42 14.26 9.74
C HIS A 34 8.04 15.53 9.12
N GLY A 35 7.33 16.66 9.18
CA GLY A 35 7.81 17.95 8.64
C GLY A 35 7.58 18.15 7.14
N TYR A 36 6.95 17.20 6.44
CA TYR A 36 6.63 17.29 5.02
C TYR A 36 5.12 17.31 4.77
N ASP A 37 4.73 17.84 3.62
CA ASP A 37 3.38 17.62 3.09
C ASP A 37 3.45 16.52 2.04
N LEU A 38 2.65 15.47 2.23
CA LEU A 38 2.60 14.32 1.34
C LEU A 38 1.26 14.26 0.61
N GLU A 39 1.31 13.85 -0.65
CA GLU A 39 0.13 13.42 -1.40
C GLU A 39 0.42 12.06 -2.01
N ALA A 40 -0.37 11.06 -1.63
CA ALA A 40 -0.26 9.71 -2.13
C ALA A 40 -1.51 9.35 -2.96
N VAL A 41 -1.31 8.81 -4.16
CA VAL A 41 -2.37 8.14 -4.91
C VAL A 41 -2.29 6.66 -4.59
N VAL A 42 -3.34 6.12 -3.98
CA VAL A 42 -3.41 4.74 -3.53
C VAL A 42 -4.44 4.00 -4.36
N ARG A 43 -4.06 2.85 -4.93
CA ARG A 43 -4.88 2.02 -5.81
C ARG A 43 -5.09 0.64 -5.23
N LEU A 44 -6.30 0.11 -5.32
CA LEU A 44 -6.63 -1.27 -5.00
C LEU A 44 -6.40 -2.13 -6.24
N VAL A 45 -5.37 -2.96 -6.24
CA VAL A 45 -4.99 -3.87 -7.31
C VAL A 45 -4.97 -5.28 -6.74
N ASN A 46 -5.72 -6.20 -7.33
CA ASN A 46 -5.85 -7.59 -6.82
C ASN A 46 -6.18 -7.62 -5.31
N GLU A 47 -7.12 -6.79 -4.87
CA GLU A 47 -7.52 -6.62 -3.46
C GLU A 47 -6.42 -6.10 -2.51
N ARG A 48 -5.28 -5.63 -3.05
CA ARG A 48 -4.17 -5.04 -2.30
C ARG A 48 -4.02 -3.56 -2.64
N TYR A 49 -3.85 -2.74 -1.62
CA TYR A 49 -3.53 -1.34 -1.81
C TYR A 49 -2.07 -1.14 -2.14
N GLU A 50 -1.81 -0.36 -3.18
CA GLU A 50 -0.48 0.04 -3.62
C GLU A 50 -0.44 1.56 -3.76
N ILE A 51 0.69 2.17 -3.42
CA ILE A 51 0.91 3.60 -3.69
C ILE A 51 1.45 3.71 -5.12
N SER A 52 0.64 4.22 -6.04
CA SER A 52 1.05 4.43 -7.44
C SER A 52 1.85 5.71 -7.65
N THR A 53 1.54 6.74 -6.86
CA THR A 53 2.25 8.02 -6.88
C THR A 53 2.43 8.52 -5.45
N LEU A 54 3.64 8.99 -5.11
CA LEU A 54 3.93 9.68 -3.86
C LEU A 54 4.62 11.01 -4.15
N THR A 55 3.93 12.11 -3.90
CA THR A 55 4.49 13.47 -3.97
C THR A 55 4.89 13.91 -2.58
N VAL A 56 6.13 14.38 -2.43
CA VAL A 56 6.67 14.93 -1.18
C VAL A 56 6.99 16.40 -1.40
N ARG A 57 6.46 17.27 -0.54
CA ARG A 57 6.72 18.72 -0.58
C ARG A 57 7.36 19.18 0.71
N GLN A 58 8.42 19.98 0.57
CA GLN A 58 9.03 20.69 1.68
C GLN A 58 8.07 21.77 2.17
N ARG A 59 7.86 21.84 3.48
CA ARG A 59 7.09 22.92 4.09
C ARG A 59 7.93 24.20 4.19
N PRO A 60 7.32 25.40 4.10
CA PRO A 60 8.05 26.65 4.36
C PRO A 60 8.73 26.60 5.74
N GLY A 61 10.05 26.79 5.77
CA GLY A 61 10.86 26.72 7.00
C GLY A 61 11.05 25.31 7.57
N GLY A 62 10.59 24.25 6.89
CA GLY A 62 10.79 22.86 7.27
C GLY A 62 12.12 22.28 6.78
N ASP A 63 12.46 21.09 7.27
CA ASP A 63 13.68 20.38 6.90
C ASP A 63 13.77 20.14 5.39
N ALA A 64 14.98 20.21 4.85
CA ALA A 64 15.23 19.89 3.45
C ALA A 64 14.77 18.46 3.12
N ILE A 65 14.31 18.24 1.89
CA ILE A 65 14.03 16.88 1.41
C ILE A 65 15.37 16.18 1.20
N THR A 66 15.68 15.21 2.06
CA THR A 66 16.91 14.42 2.01
C THR A 66 16.59 12.94 1.96
N GLY A 67 17.54 12.11 1.51
CA GLY A 67 17.38 10.66 1.57
C GLY A 67 17.19 10.12 2.98
N ILE A 68 17.64 10.83 4.02
CA ILE A 68 17.37 10.46 5.43
C ILE A 68 15.90 10.75 5.77
N GLY A 69 15.40 11.95 5.43
CA GLY A 69 14.00 12.32 5.64
C GLY A 69 13.02 11.40 4.92
N LEU A 70 13.32 11.06 3.66
CA LEU A 70 12.48 10.15 2.87
C LEU A 70 12.38 8.75 3.48
N ARG A 71 13.42 8.22 4.14
CA ARG A 71 13.34 6.93 4.87
C ARG A 71 12.46 6.98 6.11
N GLY A 72 12.20 8.18 6.62
CA GLY A 72 11.21 8.42 7.67
C GLY A 72 9.80 8.13 7.20
N ILE A 73 9.50 8.30 5.91
CA ILE A 73 8.18 8.03 5.34
C ILE A 73 7.90 6.54 5.35
N LYS A 74 6.74 6.14 5.89
CA LYS A 74 6.32 4.73 6.01
C LYS A 74 5.13 4.46 5.07
N PRO A 75 5.37 4.00 3.82
CA PRO A 75 4.31 3.66 2.87
C PRO A 75 3.22 2.77 3.46
N ALA A 76 3.59 1.73 4.21
CA ALA A 76 2.64 0.83 4.87
C ALA A 76 1.68 1.56 5.82
N ALA A 77 2.16 2.58 6.55
CA ALA A 77 1.31 3.37 7.43
C ALA A 77 0.35 4.27 6.64
N ILE A 78 0.78 4.81 5.49
CA ILE A 78 -0.08 5.59 4.59
C ILE A 78 -1.20 4.69 4.07
N VAL A 79 -0.86 3.52 3.53
CA VAL A 79 -1.83 2.55 3.00
C VAL A 79 -2.84 2.10 4.08
N ARG A 80 -2.36 1.74 5.27
CA ARG A 80 -3.23 1.39 6.40
C ARG A 80 -4.21 2.51 6.74
N ASN A 81 -3.72 3.74 6.86
CA ASN A 81 -4.57 4.88 7.19
C ASN A 81 -5.56 5.20 6.06
N THR A 82 -5.15 5.02 4.79
CA THR A 82 -6.04 5.14 3.63
C THR A 82 -7.19 4.15 3.73
N MET A 83 -6.93 2.85 4.00
CA MET A 83 -8.01 1.86 4.10
C MET A 83 -9.02 2.22 5.21
N ILE A 84 -8.54 2.59 6.39
CA ILE A 84 -9.41 2.96 7.53
C ILE A 84 -10.31 4.15 7.16
N ALA A 85 -9.73 5.20 6.60
CA ALA A 85 -10.48 6.39 6.20
C ALA A 85 -11.42 6.13 5.01
N ASN A 86 -10.97 5.35 4.03
CA ASN A 86 -11.74 4.97 2.84
C ASN A 86 -13.00 4.19 3.23
N ALA A 87 -12.87 3.25 4.16
CA ALA A 87 -13.99 2.48 4.68
C ALA A 87 -14.90 3.25 5.66
N GLY A 88 -14.63 4.53 5.91
CA GLY A 88 -15.38 5.34 6.88
C GLY A 88 -15.24 4.83 8.33
N LEU A 89 -14.21 4.04 8.62
CA LEU A 89 -13.99 3.47 9.94
C LEU A 89 -13.39 4.52 10.87
N VAL A 90 -13.86 4.54 12.11
CA VAL A 90 -13.33 5.44 13.13
C VAL A 90 -11.93 4.98 13.53
N LEU A 91 -10.98 5.91 13.51
CA LEU A 91 -9.56 5.68 13.77
C LEU A 91 -9.24 5.23 15.20
N TRP A 92 -10.21 5.16 16.11
CA TRP A 92 -9.97 4.89 17.53
C TRP A 92 -11.00 3.95 18.17
N PRO A 93 -10.56 2.86 18.84
CA PRO A 93 -9.19 2.32 18.82
C PRO A 93 -8.86 1.63 17.48
N ARG A 94 -7.61 1.74 17.00
CA ARG A 94 -7.08 1.08 15.76
C ARG A 94 -7.02 -0.45 15.83
N PHE A 95 -7.70 -1.06 16.79
CA PHE A 95 -7.79 -2.50 16.98
C PHE A 95 -8.56 -3.11 15.81
N ALA A 96 -8.08 -4.22 15.27
CA ALA A 96 -8.79 -4.95 14.21
C ALA A 96 -9.19 -4.08 12.99
N PHE A 97 -8.42 -3.03 12.69
CA PHE A 97 -8.75 -2.03 11.66
C PHE A 97 -10.07 -1.28 11.87
N GLY A 98 -10.68 -1.35 13.06
CA GLY A 98 -12.03 -0.85 13.33
C GLY A 98 -13.15 -1.85 12.99
N LEU A 99 -12.81 -3.09 12.62
CA LEU A 99 -13.77 -4.13 12.22
C LEU A 99 -14.33 -4.95 13.37
N LEU A 100 -13.63 -4.94 14.51
CA LEU A 100 -14.02 -5.64 15.73
C LEU A 100 -13.66 -4.76 16.92
N THR A 101 -14.43 -4.89 17.98
CA THR A 101 -14.07 -4.45 19.32
C THR A 101 -13.22 -5.52 20.03
N PRO A 102 -12.45 -5.17 21.07
CA PRO A 102 -11.74 -6.16 21.88
C PRO A 102 -12.68 -7.21 22.50
N ALA A 103 -13.91 -6.82 22.86
CA ALA A 103 -14.90 -7.74 23.42
C ALA A 103 -15.38 -8.78 22.40
N GLU A 104 -15.63 -8.38 21.15
CA GLU A 104 -15.99 -9.30 20.07
C GLU A 104 -14.85 -10.26 19.74
N ALA A 105 -13.60 -9.77 19.71
CA ALA A 105 -12.44 -10.63 19.50
C ALA A 105 -12.26 -11.65 20.63
N ALA A 106 -12.45 -11.23 21.89
CA ALA A 106 -12.40 -12.12 23.04
C ALA A 106 -13.55 -13.15 23.04
N ALA A 107 -14.76 -12.75 22.65
CA ALA A 107 -15.91 -13.64 22.51
C ALA A 107 -15.68 -14.69 21.41
N ALA A 108 -15.17 -14.28 20.25
CA ALA A 108 -14.80 -15.18 19.16
C ALA A 108 -13.72 -16.18 19.60
N LYS A 109 -12.68 -15.70 20.31
CA LYS A 109 -11.62 -16.54 20.90
C LYS A 109 -12.22 -17.61 21.85
N ALA A 110 -13.12 -17.21 22.74
CA ALA A 110 -13.74 -18.10 23.72
C ALA A 110 -14.67 -19.14 23.07
N ALA A 111 -15.41 -18.74 22.02
CA ALA A 111 -16.30 -19.63 21.28
C ALA A 111 -15.55 -20.70 20.45
N GLY A 112 -14.28 -20.45 20.11
CA GLY A 112 -13.51 -21.32 19.25
C GLY A 112 -13.80 -21.08 17.76
N PRO A 113 -13.40 -21.99 16.87
CA PRO A 113 -13.53 -21.83 15.41
C PRO A 113 -14.95 -22.14 14.92
N THR A 114 -15.94 -21.37 15.39
CA THR A 114 -17.31 -21.36 14.87
C THR A 114 -17.37 -20.60 13.55
N MET A 115 -18.44 -20.74 12.78
CA MET A 115 -18.60 -20.01 11.52
C MET A 115 -18.47 -18.49 11.70
N GLU A 116 -19.08 -17.94 12.75
CA GLU A 116 -18.98 -16.51 13.09
C GLU A 116 -17.53 -16.09 13.40
N SER A 117 -16.81 -16.86 14.23
CA SER A 117 -15.40 -16.61 14.52
C SER A 117 -14.53 -16.72 13.25
N LEU A 118 -14.82 -17.66 12.35
CA LEU A 118 -14.11 -17.82 11.09
C LEU A 118 -14.39 -16.67 10.11
N GLN A 119 -15.61 -16.12 10.09
CA GLN A 119 -15.92 -14.90 9.35
C GLN A 119 -15.13 -13.70 9.90
N ALA A 120 -15.06 -13.55 11.22
CA ALA A 120 -14.24 -12.53 11.85
C ALA A 120 -12.75 -12.68 11.49
N VAL A 121 -12.20 -13.91 11.54
CA VAL A 121 -10.84 -14.21 11.08
C VAL A 121 -10.63 -13.81 9.62
N ALA A 122 -11.57 -14.14 8.74
CA ALA A 122 -11.48 -13.83 7.32
C ALA A 122 -11.44 -12.32 7.06
N ARG A 123 -12.29 -11.54 7.75
CA ARG A 123 -12.28 -10.07 7.68
C ARG A 123 -10.92 -9.51 8.07
N ILE A 124 -10.38 -9.94 9.21
CA ILE A 124 -9.06 -9.49 9.69
C ILE A 124 -7.95 -9.89 8.74
N TYR A 125 -7.96 -11.12 8.25
CA TYR A 125 -6.96 -11.63 7.31
C TYR A 125 -6.96 -10.79 6.03
N ARG A 126 -8.13 -10.63 5.38
CA ARG A 126 -8.24 -9.92 4.10
C ARG A 126 -7.92 -8.44 4.26
N SER A 127 -8.33 -7.79 5.34
CA SER A 127 -7.95 -6.39 5.61
C SER A 127 -6.46 -6.22 5.84
N ALA A 128 -5.81 -7.12 6.59
CA ALA A 128 -4.37 -7.08 6.78
C ALA A 128 -3.63 -7.28 5.45
N ASP A 129 -4.08 -8.24 4.64
CA ASP A 129 -3.51 -8.51 3.31
C ASP A 129 -3.69 -7.32 2.36
N ALA A 130 -4.86 -6.67 2.40
CA ALA A 130 -5.16 -5.48 1.61
C ALA A 130 -4.22 -4.31 1.93
N VAL A 131 -3.74 -4.18 3.17
CA VAL A 131 -2.77 -3.15 3.57
C VAL A 131 -1.33 -3.65 3.59
N GLN A 132 -1.07 -4.83 3.02
CA GLN A 132 0.24 -5.49 2.97
C GLN A 132 0.87 -5.75 4.35
N GLU A 133 0.05 -5.92 5.39
CA GLU A 133 0.50 -6.39 6.69
C GLU A 133 0.48 -7.93 6.74
N PRO A 134 1.38 -8.59 7.50
CA PRO A 134 1.40 -10.05 7.60
C PRO A 134 0.06 -10.59 8.15
N PRO A 135 -0.80 -11.23 7.33
CA PRO A 135 -2.19 -11.49 7.73
C PRO A 135 -2.31 -12.47 8.88
N THR A 136 -1.48 -13.51 8.89
CA THR A 136 -1.43 -14.48 9.99
C THR A 136 -1.02 -13.83 11.30
N LYS A 137 -0.11 -12.84 11.27
CA LYS A 137 0.33 -12.13 12.48
C LYS A 137 -0.77 -11.20 12.99
N ALA A 138 -1.52 -10.55 12.09
CA ALA A 138 -2.68 -9.76 12.46
C ALA A 138 -3.73 -10.60 13.19
N VAL A 139 -4.09 -11.77 12.64
CA VAL A 139 -5.03 -12.71 13.28
C VAL A 139 -4.52 -13.18 14.65
N GLN A 140 -3.22 -13.56 14.76
CA GLN A 140 -2.63 -13.93 16.05
C GLN A 140 -2.77 -12.84 17.09
N ASN A 141 -2.43 -11.60 16.72
CA ASN A 141 -2.39 -10.49 17.66
C ASN A 141 -3.81 -10.06 18.08
N ILE A 142 -4.77 -10.02 17.14
CA ILE A 142 -6.12 -9.53 17.40
C ILE A 142 -6.94 -10.53 18.23
N PHE A 143 -6.84 -11.82 17.94
CA PHE A 143 -7.55 -12.86 18.71
C PHE A 143 -6.69 -13.43 19.84
N GLU A 144 -5.47 -12.91 20.05
CA GLU A 144 -4.50 -13.38 21.03
C GLU A 144 -4.31 -14.91 21.00
N LEU A 145 -4.16 -15.44 19.80
CA LEU A 145 -4.02 -16.87 19.54
C LEU A 145 -2.55 -17.25 19.37
N PRO A 146 -2.11 -18.42 19.86
CA PRO A 146 -0.84 -19.01 19.47
C PRO A 146 -0.76 -19.17 17.94
N ALA A 147 0.43 -19.02 17.36
CA ALA A 147 0.64 -19.06 15.91
C ALA A 147 0.03 -20.31 15.24
N ARG A 148 0.19 -21.48 15.86
CA ARG A 148 -0.39 -22.75 15.37
C ARG A 148 -1.93 -22.70 15.34
N THR A 149 -2.55 -22.14 16.37
CA THR A 149 -4.02 -22.02 16.47
C THR A 149 -4.55 -21.03 15.44
N ALA A 150 -3.91 -19.87 15.29
CA ALA A 150 -4.27 -18.89 14.25
C ALA A 150 -4.15 -19.50 12.85
N GLY A 151 -3.07 -20.24 12.57
CA GLY A 151 -2.89 -20.96 11.31
C GLY A 151 -4.01 -21.97 11.03
N ALA A 152 -4.41 -22.74 12.05
CA ALA A 152 -5.53 -23.68 11.94
C ALA A 152 -6.88 -22.98 11.67
N TRP A 153 -7.13 -21.82 12.30
CA TRP A 153 -8.35 -21.04 12.06
C TRP A 153 -8.37 -20.45 10.65
N ILE A 154 -7.26 -19.91 10.17
CA ILE A 154 -7.13 -19.41 8.80
C ILE A 154 -7.33 -20.55 7.79
N ALA A 155 -6.75 -21.73 8.02
CA ALA A 155 -6.93 -22.88 7.15
C ALA A 155 -8.41 -23.30 7.06
N LYS A 156 -9.12 -23.30 8.20
CA LYS A 156 -10.57 -23.55 8.22
C LYS A 156 -11.33 -22.47 7.46
N ALA A 157 -11.06 -21.18 7.68
CA ALA A 157 -11.70 -20.10 6.94
C ALA A 157 -11.47 -20.19 5.41
N LYS A 158 -10.27 -20.62 4.96
CA LYS A 158 -9.98 -20.93 3.55
C LYS A 158 -10.73 -22.17 3.04
N ALA A 159 -10.93 -23.18 3.89
CA ALA A 159 -11.71 -24.38 3.53
C ALA A 159 -13.19 -24.04 3.31
N GLU A 160 -13.74 -23.15 4.13
CA GLU A 160 -15.10 -22.61 4.03
C GLU A 160 -15.28 -21.54 2.93
N GLY A 161 -14.21 -21.19 2.19
CA GLY A 161 -14.26 -20.19 1.11
C GLY A 161 -14.39 -18.74 1.58
N LEU A 162 -14.20 -18.45 2.87
CA LEU A 162 -14.28 -17.10 3.43
C LEU A 162 -13.04 -16.25 3.11
N ILE A 163 -11.90 -16.93 2.91
CA ILE A 163 -10.66 -16.34 2.43
C ILE A 163 -10.39 -16.96 1.06
N PRO A 164 -10.19 -16.16 0.00
CA PRO A 164 -9.80 -16.69 -1.30
C PRO A 164 -8.60 -17.62 -1.16
N ARG A 165 -8.69 -18.80 -1.76
CA ARG A 165 -7.49 -19.61 -1.95
C ARG A 165 -6.64 -18.81 -2.92
N GLU A 166 -5.37 -18.63 -2.59
CA GLU A 166 -4.40 -18.04 -3.49
C GLU A 166 -4.47 -18.87 -4.77
N SER A 167 -5.16 -18.33 -5.78
CA SER A 167 -5.16 -18.91 -7.10
C SER A 167 -3.69 -18.97 -7.46
N ALA A 168 -3.19 -20.14 -7.87
CA ALA A 168 -1.98 -20.17 -8.65
C ALA A 168 -2.22 -19.17 -9.80
N ALA A 169 -1.63 -17.99 -9.70
CA ALA A 169 -1.67 -17.01 -10.75
C ALA A 169 -0.81 -17.60 -11.86
N THR A 170 -1.45 -18.45 -12.66
CA THR A 170 -1.04 -18.85 -13.98
C THR A 170 -0.77 -17.57 -14.76
N ASP A 171 0.51 -17.25 -14.95
CA ASP A 171 1.22 -17.02 -16.22
C ASP A 171 0.50 -16.45 -17.46
N ASP A 172 -0.77 -16.06 -17.42
CA ASP A 172 -1.50 -15.51 -18.56
C ASP A 172 -1.96 -14.08 -18.28
N ALA A 173 -1.52 -13.16 -19.15
CA ALA A 173 -1.91 -11.75 -19.27
C ALA A 173 -1.10 -10.68 -18.50
N HIS A 174 0.22 -10.66 -18.72
CA HIS A 174 0.88 -9.39 -19.04
C HIS A 174 1.94 -9.65 -20.12
N GLU A 175 1.51 -9.74 -21.37
CA GLU A 175 2.41 -9.51 -22.50
C GLU A 175 2.87 -8.05 -22.39
N PRO A 176 4.13 -7.76 -22.01
CA PRO A 176 4.58 -6.38 -22.03
C PRO A 176 4.56 -5.96 -23.49
N SER A 177 3.84 -4.88 -23.78
CA SER A 177 3.84 -4.20 -25.06
C SER A 177 5.27 -3.85 -25.47
N ARG A 178 5.96 -4.81 -26.08
CA ARG A 178 7.23 -4.65 -26.81
C ARG A 178 6.90 -4.15 -28.21
N GLU A 179 6.24 -3.00 -28.31
CA GLU A 179 6.23 -2.22 -29.55
C GLU A 179 5.73 -0.80 -29.29
N ARG A 180 6.57 -0.02 -28.61
CA ARG A 180 6.69 1.39 -28.98
C ARG A 180 8.08 1.57 -29.56
N ALA A 181 8.09 1.62 -30.88
CA ALA A 181 9.17 2.15 -31.69
C ALA A 181 9.74 3.42 -31.04
N TYR A 182 10.96 3.31 -30.52
CA TYR A 182 11.84 4.45 -30.31
C TYR A 182 12.64 4.61 -31.62
N SER A 183 11.97 5.04 -32.68
CA SER A 183 12.62 5.54 -33.89
C SER A 183 12.61 7.06 -33.81
N GLY A 184 13.73 7.66 -33.40
CA GLY A 184 13.86 9.10 -33.34
C GLY A 184 14.89 9.57 -32.32
N PHE A 185 16.13 9.11 -32.44
CA PHE A 185 17.25 9.91 -31.98
C PHE A 185 17.88 10.53 -33.22
N ASP A 186 17.59 11.81 -33.37
CA ASP A 186 18.12 12.73 -34.36
C ASP A 186 19.66 12.71 -34.31
N ASP A 187 20.30 12.38 -35.43
CA ASP A 187 21.71 12.65 -35.68
C ASP A 187 21.88 14.17 -35.83
N GLY A 188 22.06 14.85 -34.70
CA GLY A 188 22.51 16.25 -34.66
C GLY A 188 24.01 16.34 -34.95
N PRO A 189 24.48 17.34 -35.73
CA PRO A 189 25.81 17.36 -36.31
C PRO A 189 26.89 17.55 -35.24
N ALA A 190 27.98 16.78 -35.37
CA ALA A 190 29.18 16.94 -34.58
C ALA A 190 29.73 18.38 -34.72
N LEU A 191 29.69 19.10 -33.59
CA LEU A 191 30.36 20.37 -33.39
C LEU A 191 31.84 20.22 -33.74
N SER A 192 32.28 21.01 -34.71
CA SER A 192 33.67 21.19 -35.08
C SER A 192 34.44 21.77 -33.89
N ASP A 193 35.44 21.02 -33.42
CA ASP A 193 36.37 21.43 -32.38
C ASP A 193 37.36 22.47 -32.95
N PRO A 194 37.39 23.72 -32.44
CA PRO A 194 38.32 24.72 -32.92
C PRO A 194 39.67 24.58 -32.20
N GLY A 195 40.67 24.23 -33.02
CA GLY A 195 42.11 24.46 -32.87
C GLY A 195 42.66 24.94 -31.53
N HIS A 196 43.39 24.06 -30.85
CA HIS A 196 44.49 24.49 -29.99
C HIS A 196 45.82 24.43 -30.75
N ASP A 197 46.15 25.57 -31.33
CA ASP A 197 47.47 25.97 -31.77
C ASP A 197 48.45 25.94 -30.58
N ARG A 198 49.44 25.05 -30.61
CA ARG A 198 50.62 25.09 -29.75
C ARG A 198 51.80 25.49 -30.62
N THR A 199 51.94 26.79 -30.79
CA THR A 199 53.18 27.42 -31.22
C THR A 199 54.28 27.11 -30.21
N GLY A 200 55.43 26.70 -30.76
CA GLY A 200 56.62 26.39 -30.00
C GLY A 200 57.21 27.61 -29.29
N ARG A 201 58.10 27.31 -28.34
CA ARG A 201 59.12 28.25 -27.91
C ARG A 201 60.38 27.46 -27.58
N ASP A 202 61.32 27.57 -28.51
CA ASP A 202 62.73 27.32 -28.30
C ASP A 202 63.33 28.39 -27.36
N ASP A 203 64.54 28.06 -26.90
CA ASP A 203 65.61 28.91 -26.35
C ASP A 203 65.59 29.25 -24.85
N ALA A 204 66.40 28.52 -24.07
CA ALA A 204 67.72 28.96 -23.60
C ALA A 204 68.47 27.84 -22.86
#